data_AF-A0A7X0F9M0-F1
#
_entry.id   AF-A0A7X0F9M0-F1
#
_cell.length_a   1.000
_cell.length_b   1.000
_cell.length_c   1.000
_cell.angle_alpha   90.00
_cell.angle_beta   90.00
_cell.angle_gamma   90.00
#
_symmetry.space_group_name_H-M   'P 1'
#
loop_
_entity.id
_entity.type
_entity.pdbx_description
1 polymer ?
#
loop_
_entity_poly.entity_id
_entity_poly.type
_entity_poly.pdbx_seq_one_letter_code
_entity_poly.pdbx_strand_id
1 'polypeptide(L)'
;MRQSPIRLPDATTIKTVLAKLDPVSADADLAPVLSVAFPGFAFSRVPVDDFYWLDAGRTVIDAGGTRLGDHRAWVERELAALGDNLLAF
;
A
#
# COMPACT_ATOMS: atom_id res chain seq x y z
N MET A 1 20.76 15.29 -14.84
CA MET A 1 20.28 16.07 -13.67
C MET A 1 20.69 15.31 -12.41
N ARG A 2 21.30 15.96 -11.42
CA ARG A 2 21.59 15.31 -10.13
C ARG A 2 20.29 15.30 -9.32
N GLN A 3 19.72 14.12 -9.06
CA GLN A 3 18.63 13.98 -8.10
C GLN A 3 19.21 14.24 -6.71
N SER A 4 18.85 15.37 -6.11
CA SER A 4 19.16 15.61 -4.70
C SER A 4 18.51 14.50 -3.86
N PRO A 5 19.20 13.92 -2.86
CA PRO A 5 18.62 12.92 -1.99
C PRO A 5 17.34 13.46 -1.37
N ILE A 6 16.20 12.82 -1.65
CA ILE A 6 14.93 13.16 -1.03
C ILE A 6 15.04 12.72 0.43
N ARG A 7 14.99 13.68 1.35
CA ARG A 7 15.00 13.40 2.80
C ARG A 7 13.62 12.92 3.20
N LEU A 8 13.58 11.88 4.03
CA LEU A 8 12.31 11.38 4.59
C LEU A 8 11.57 12.51 5.32
N PRO A 9 10.23 12.54 5.26
CA PRO A 9 9.39 13.46 6.02
C PRO A 9 9.74 13.42 7.52
N ASP A 10 10.02 14.58 8.12
CA ASP A 10 10.34 14.63 9.54
C ASP A 10 9.07 14.53 10.42
N ALA A 11 9.23 13.93 11.61
CA ALA A 11 8.10 13.66 12.50
C ALA A 11 7.41 14.93 13.00
N THR A 12 8.12 16.06 13.09
CA THR A 12 7.56 17.33 13.58
C THR A 12 6.61 17.93 12.55
N THR A 13 7.03 17.93 11.28
CA THR A 13 6.20 18.41 10.17
C THR A 13 4.97 17.52 9.98
N ILE A 14 5.12 16.19 10.06
CA ILE A 14 3.97 15.26 9.99
C ILE A 14 2.96 15.57 11.09
N LYS A 15 3.40 15.68 12.35
CA LYS A 15 2.51 16.00 13.48
C LYS A 15 1.78 17.32 13.28
N THR A 16 2.46 18.32 12.73
CA THR A 16 1.87 19.63 12.45
C THR A 16 0.80 19.56 11.36
N VAL A 17 1.02 18.74 10.32
CA VAL A 17 0.02 18.49 9.28
C VAL A 17 -1.20 17.79 9.88
N LEU A 18 -0.99 16.71 10.63
CA LEU A 18 -2.08 15.94 11.23
C LEU A 18 -2.93 16.77 12.20
N ALA A 19 -2.31 17.65 12.98
CA ALA A 19 -3.02 18.52 13.93
C ALA A 19 -3.92 19.57 13.27
N LYS A 20 -3.77 19.83 11.97
CA LYS A 20 -4.56 20.80 11.21
C LYS A 20 -5.73 20.18 10.44
N LEU A 21 -5.82 18.85 10.40
CA LEU A 21 -6.91 18.18 9.71
C LEU A 21 -8.21 18.32 10.52
N ASP A 22 -9.29 18.62 9.83
CA ASP A 22 -10.64 18.53 10.40
C ASP A 22 -10.95 17.04 10.66
N PRO A 23 -11.30 16.64 11.90
CA PRO A 23 -11.62 15.24 12.21
C PRO A 23 -12.71 14.63 11.32
N VAL A 24 -13.64 15.44 10.80
CA VAL A 24 -14.75 14.95 9.96
C VAL A 24 -14.28 14.58 8.55
N SER A 25 -13.33 15.32 7.97
CA SER A 25 -12.81 15.10 6.62
C SER A 25 -11.40 14.51 6.59
N ALA A 26 -10.81 14.24 7.76
CA ALA A 26 -9.42 13.84 7.92
C ALA A 26 -9.00 12.72 6.97
N ASP A 27 -9.82 11.67 6.84
CA ASP A 27 -9.52 10.55 5.96
C ASP A 27 -9.40 10.97 4.50
N ALA A 28 -10.28 11.87 4.02
CA ALA A 28 -10.26 12.34 2.63
C ALA A 28 -9.10 13.30 2.36
N ASP A 29 -8.79 14.14 3.33
CA ASP A 29 -7.84 15.24 3.19
C ASP A 29 -6.39 14.85 3.48
N LEU A 30 -6.17 13.72 4.17
CA LEU A 30 -4.83 13.29 4.61
C LEU A 30 -3.81 13.19 3.47
N ALA A 31 -4.11 12.42 2.43
CA ALA A 31 -3.18 12.21 1.31
C ALA A 31 -2.90 13.51 0.51
N PRO A 32 -3.92 14.32 0.15
CA PRO A 32 -3.69 15.64 -0.44
C PRO A 32 -2.79 16.54 0.39
N VAL A 33 -3.05 16.70 1.69
CA VAL A 33 -2.30 17.63 2.54
C VAL A 33 -0.85 17.17 2.73
N LEU A 34 -0.61 15.86 2.88
CA LEU A 34 0.76 15.32 2.94
C LEU A 34 1.52 15.53 1.62
N SER A 35 0.85 15.37 0.47
CA SER A 35 1.47 15.59 -0.84
C SER A 35 1.89 17.05 -1.05
N VAL A 36 1.13 18.00 -0.51
CA VAL A 36 1.50 19.42 -0.51
C VAL A 36 2.68 19.68 0.44
N ALA A 37 2.69 19.07 1.63
CA ALA A 37 3.74 19.27 2.62
C ALA A 37 5.09 18.65 2.23
N PHE A 38 5.08 17.56 1.44
CA PHE A 38 6.29 16.83 1.06
C PHE A 38 6.39 16.62 -0.46
N PRO A 39 6.75 17.67 -1.22
CA PRO A 39 6.98 17.55 -2.66
C PRO A 39 8.06 16.50 -2.96
N GLY A 40 7.72 15.50 -3.79
CA GLY A 40 8.60 14.38 -4.12
C GLY A 40 8.24 13.06 -3.46
N PHE A 41 7.23 13.05 -2.58
CA PHE A 41 6.60 11.83 -2.08
C PHE A 41 5.19 11.69 -2.65
N ALA A 42 4.79 10.45 -2.95
CA ALA A 42 3.42 10.10 -3.27
C ALA A 42 2.76 9.47 -2.06
N PHE A 43 1.61 10.01 -1.65
CA PHE A 43 0.82 9.46 -0.56
C PHE A 43 -0.49 8.90 -1.11
N SER A 44 -0.85 7.70 -0.67
CA SER A 44 -2.14 7.08 -0.92
C SER A 44 -2.79 6.71 0.39
N ARG A 45 -4.12 6.69 0.41
CA ARG A 45 -4.92 6.18 1.53
C ARG A 45 -5.64 4.91 1.11
N VAL A 46 -5.79 3.99 2.04
CA VAL A 46 -6.57 2.78 1.87
C VAL A 46 -7.48 2.66 3.09
N PRO A 47 -8.79 2.42 2.92
CA PRO A 47 -9.71 2.26 4.05
C PRO A 47 -9.26 1.12 4.98
N VAL A 48 -9.51 1.24 6.28
CA VAL A 48 -9.15 0.17 7.24
C VAL A 48 -10.02 -1.08 7.06
N ASP A 49 -11.21 -0.89 6.53
CA ASP A 49 -12.15 -1.92 6.10
C ASP A 49 -11.89 -2.40 4.66
N ASP A 50 -10.79 -1.95 4.03
CA ASP A 50 -10.36 -2.51 2.77
C ASP A 50 -10.06 -4.00 2.97
N PHE A 51 -10.61 -4.78 2.05
CA PHE A 51 -10.51 -6.23 2.00
C PHE A 51 -9.06 -6.73 2.09
N TYR A 52 -8.10 -5.95 1.57
CA TYR A 52 -6.68 -6.26 1.66
C TYR A 52 -6.15 -6.36 3.11
N TRP A 53 -6.74 -5.63 4.06
CA TRP A 53 -6.28 -5.58 5.46
C TRP A 53 -7.06 -6.50 6.40
N LEU A 54 -8.32 -6.82 6.07
CA LEU A 54 -9.18 -7.67 6.92
C LEU A 54 -9.05 -9.17 6.64
N ASP A 55 -8.51 -9.57 5.49
CA ASP A 55 -8.38 -10.99 5.18
C ASP A 55 -7.25 -11.62 6.03
N ALA A 56 -7.63 -12.55 6.90
CA ALA A 56 -6.69 -13.39 7.66
C ALA A 56 -5.84 -14.27 6.72
N GLY A 57 -6.28 -14.43 5.46
CA GLY A 57 -5.47 -14.89 4.34
C GLY A 57 -4.88 -13.70 3.58
N ARG A 58 -3.60 -13.72 3.25
CA ARG A 58 -3.07 -12.72 2.30
C ARG A 58 -3.80 -12.94 0.98
N THR A 59 -4.47 -11.96 0.39
CA THR A 59 -5.15 -12.13 -0.90
C THR A 59 -4.17 -11.92 -2.07
N VAL A 60 -4.26 -12.76 -3.11
CA VAL A 60 -3.52 -12.58 -4.38
C VAL A 60 -4.37 -11.76 -5.34
N ILE A 61 -3.73 -10.77 -5.95
CA ILE A 61 -4.34 -9.87 -6.93
C ILE A 61 -3.47 -9.88 -8.19
N ASP A 62 -4.08 -9.88 -9.37
CA ASP A 62 -3.36 -9.78 -10.64
C ASP A 62 -2.84 -8.36 -10.91
N ALA A 63 -2.07 -8.20 -11.99
CA ALA A 63 -1.53 -6.90 -12.40
C ALA A 63 -2.60 -5.86 -12.80
N GLY A 64 -3.84 -6.31 -13.07
CA GLY A 64 -5.00 -5.46 -13.38
C GLY A 64 -5.86 -5.13 -12.16
N GLY A 65 -5.51 -5.61 -10.97
CA GLY A 65 -6.29 -5.39 -9.74
C GLY A 65 -7.39 -6.43 -9.49
N THR A 66 -7.50 -7.48 -10.29
CA THR A 66 -8.51 -8.54 -10.09
C THR A 66 -8.07 -9.51 -9.00
N ARG A 67 -8.99 -9.87 -8.09
CA ARG A 67 -8.74 -10.87 -7.05
C ARG A 67 -8.61 -12.27 -7.65
N LEU A 68 -7.47 -12.93 -7.40
CA LEU A 68 -7.18 -14.30 -7.82
C LEU A 68 -7.49 -15.36 -6.74
N GLY A 69 -7.60 -14.95 -5.48
CA GLY A 69 -7.96 -15.83 -4.36
C GLY A 69 -7.07 -15.64 -3.12
N ASP A 70 -7.13 -16.59 -2.18
CA ASP A 70 -6.22 -16.64 -1.04
C ASP A 70 -4.80 -17.04 -1.48
N HIS A 71 -3.77 -16.43 -0.86
CA HIS A 71 -2.37 -16.65 -1.17
C HIS A 71 -1.90 -18.08 -0.97
N ARG A 72 -2.30 -18.72 0.13
CA ARG A 72 -1.89 -20.11 0.36
C ARG A 72 -2.51 -21.02 -0.68
N ALA A 73 -3.82 -20.91 -0.90
CA ALA A 73 -4.53 -21.71 -1.90
C ALA A 73 -3.98 -21.47 -3.33
N TRP A 74 -3.62 -20.23 -3.64
CA TRP A 74 -3.00 -19.88 -4.92
C TRP A 74 -1.61 -20.52 -5.06
N VAL A 75 -0.73 -20.37 -4.06
CA VAL A 75 0.63 -20.95 -4.09
C VAL A 75 0.57 -22.47 -4.21
N GLU A 76 -0.25 -23.15 -3.42
CA GLU A 76 -0.40 -24.61 -3.47
C GLU A 76 -0.86 -25.10 -4.85
N ARG A 77 -1.78 -24.37 -5.50
CA ARG A 77 -2.24 -24.70 -6.86
C ARG A 77 -1.16 -24.51 -7.91
N GLU A 78 -0.44 -23.39 -7.89
CA GLU A 78 0.63 -23.13 -8.86
C GLU A 78 1.81 -24.11 -8.68
N LEU A 79 2.14 -24.47 -7.44
CA LEU A 79 3.16 -25.48 -7.15
C LEU A 79 2.75 -26.88 -7.66
N ALA A 80 1.49 -27.27 -7.46
CA ALA A 80 0.98 -28.52 -8.02
C ALA A 80 1.01 -28.52 -9.57
N ALA A 81 0.72 -27.37 -10.20
CA ALA A 81 0.82 -27.22 -11.65
C ALA A 81 2.26 -27.34 -12.18
N LEU A 82 3.26 -26.96 -11.37
CA LEU A 82 4.68 -27.12 -11.67
C LEU A 82 5.24 -28.51 -11.31
N GLY A 83 4.41 -29.43 -10.81
CA GLY A 83 4.82 -30.77 -10.41
C GLY A 83 5.85 -30.75 -9.28
N ASP A 84 5.73 -29.80 -8.33
CA ASP A 84 6.66 -29.56 -7.23
C ASP A 84 8.11 -29.24 -7.66
N ASN A 85 8.34 -28.96 -8.95
CA ASN A 85 9.65 -28.60 -9.45
C ASN A 85 9.93 -27.11 -9.23
N LEU A 86 10.41 -26.80 -8.03
CA LEU A 86 10.84 -25.46 -7.61
C LEU A 86 12.06 -24.91 -8.37
N LEU A 87 12.67 -25.68 -9.28
CA LEU A 87 13.80 -25.26 -10.12
C LEU A 87 13.38 -24.77 -11.51
N ALA A 88 12.08 -24.69 -11.80
CA ALA A 88 11.56 -24.28 -13.11
C ALA A 88 11.51 -22.75 -13.32
N PHE A 89 12.03 -21.95 -12.39
CA PHE A 89 12.03 -20.48 -12.44
C PHE A 89 13.29 -19.91 -13.09
#